data_AF-A0A957J0J4-F1
#
_entry.id   AF-A0A957J0J4-F1
#
_cell.length_a   1.000
_cell.length_b   1.000
_cell.length_c   1.000
_cell.angle_alpha   90.00
_cell.angle_beta   90.00
_cell.angle_gamma   90.00
#
_symmetry.space_group_name_H-M   'P 1'
#
loop_
_entity.id
_entity.type
_entity.pdbx_description
1 polymer ?
#
loop_
_entity_poly.entity_id
_entity_poly.type
_entity_poly.pdbx_seq_one_letter_code
_entity_poly.pdbx_strand_id
1 'polypeptide(L)'
;MSAEIQVRRVTEADLPAVRRLFYRCYGEDYPYKEFYSDEWLKRSVYQDSYLFLLAELGGEVLGTASIYFEVGAYADLCGEFGRLAVDPDARGHGVGSRLMQARLDFARQRLQFGMAECRTAHPYAQRISERFGFRPIGFLPQKVLLEARESLVLMGHTFGPARELRLNNPRVIPEAFLLGQRALENLGFRNDLIAVEDADGYPIGTGFEVEELSETGLPHLLRIERGRLSRRHVFGNLQLSYGLFLLQARNTTYLVARERDKIVGAIGYTLDRVGRSVKVIELIDLRDDVAGFLFKELDRRARQVYGAEYIEITVSAYWPEIQRTLSNLGFVPVAYCPSFVFHEVERLDTIKMAKVTVPLRIDQAVLTEESRAIFELVRRGFEEKRVGISINDTTREMAIFQGLEEGELTKIAGICQVQAYAPGEVVLRAGETGDVFYMVMEGEMAVFARDGRSLLGQVHAGDFLGEISLVSDQPYTATAVAKTAVTLVALRHDDFESLINRYPRIGMRVMRNIAISVGEKLRILDERYGAAQGEG
;
A
#
# COMPACT_ATOMS: atom_id res chain seq x y z
N MET A 1 -39.27 34.55 -16.25
CA MET A 1 -38.85 33.59 -15.21
C MET A 1 -37.43 33.19 -15.55
N SER A 2 -36.42 33.47 -14.71
CA SER A 2 -35.08 32.95 -14.97
C SER A 2 -35.17 31.43 -14.92
N ALA A 3 -34.72 30.75 -15.97
CA ALA A 3 -34.66 29.30 -15.97
C ALA A 3 -33.84 28.85 -14.76
N GLU A 4 -34.37 27.89 -13.99
CA GLU A 4 -33.69 27.33 -12.83
C GLU A 4 -33.05 26.00 -13.21
N ILE A 5 -31.86 25.69 -12.67
CA ILE A 5 -31.18 24.42 -12.92
C ILE A 5 -32.00 23.29 -12.28
N GLN A 6 -32.54 22.40 -13.11
CA GLN A 6 -33.29 21.22 -12.68
C GLN A 6 -32.36 20.01 -12.58
N VAL A 7 -32.57 19.16 -11.57
CA VAL A 7 -31.84 17.90 -11.41
C VAL A 7 -32.83 16.74 -11.50
N ARG A 8 -32.56 15.78 -12.39
CA ARG A 8 -33.42 14.61 -12.59
C ARG A 8 -32.60 13.38 -12.97
N ARG A 9 -33.27 12.22 -12.98
CA ARG A 9 -32.65 10.98 -13.49
C ARG A 9 -32.38 11.08 -14.99
N VAL A 10 -31.26 10.47 -15.40
CA VAL A 10 -30.88 10.30 -16.80
C VAL A 10 -31.84 9.31 -17.46
N THR A 11 -32.28 9.63 -18.66
CA THR A 11 -33.03 8.73 -19.56
C THR A 11 -32.16 8.34 -20.75
N GLU A 12 -32.58 7.33 -21.51
CA GLU A 12 -31.85 6.92 -22.72
C GLU A 12 -31.71 8.06 -23.75
N ALA A 13 -32.70 8.94 -23.84
CA ALA A 13 -32.67 10.11 -24.74
C ALA A 13 -31.58 11.13 -24.37
N ASP A 14 -31.12 11.14 -23.12
CA ASP A 14 -30.11 12.09 -22.63
C ASP A 14 -28.67 11.62 -22.91
N LEU A 15 -28.46 10.32 -23.20
CA LEU A 15 -27.14 9.71 -23.31
C LEU A 15 -26.21 10.40 -24.33
N PRO A 16 -26.68 10.84 -25.51
CA PRO A 16 -25.84 11.60 -26.43
C PRO A 16 -25.30 12.91 -25.82
N ALA A 17 -26.11 13.62 -25.03
CA ALA A 17 -25.71 14.86 -24.37
C ALA A 17 -24.75 14.60 -23.21
N VAL A 18 -25.02 13.57 -22.40
CA VAL A 18 -24.13 13.12 -21.31
C VAL A 18 -22.76 12.71 -21.84
N ARG A 19 -22.70 12.00 -22.98
CA ARG A 19 -21.44 11.65 -23.62
C ARG A 19 -20.67 12.88 -24.11
N ARG A 20 -21.36 13.83 -24.77
CA ARG A 20 -20.73 15.11 -25.17
C ARG A 20 -20.16 15.87 -23.96
N LEU A 21 -20.88 15.86 -22.84
CA LEU A 21 -20.40 16.45 -21.60
C LEU A 21 -19.12 15.78 -21.09
N PHE A 22 -19.03 14.44 -21.13
CA PHE A 22 -17.80 13.73 -20.77
C PHE A 22 -16.63 14.09 -21.70
N TYR A 23 -16.85 14.17 -23.00
CA TYR A 23 -15.82 14.64 -23.95
C TYR A 23 -15.36 16.07 -23.62
N ARG A 24 -16.29 16.98 -23.33
CA ARG A 24 -15.95 18.37 -22.93
C ARG A 24 -15.20 18.44 -21.60
N CYS A 25 -15.45 17.52 -20.67
CA CYS A 25 -14.81 17.52 -19.36
C CYS A 25 -13.45 16.82 -19.35
N TYR A 26 -13.29 15.74 -20.11
CA TYR A 26 -12.16 14.81 -19.98
C TYR A 26 -11.41 14.53 -21.29
N GLY A 27 -11.89 15.01 -22.44
CA GLY A 27 -11.29 14.74 -23.75
C GLY A 27 -11.61 13.35 -24.28
N GLU A 28 -11.01 12.99 -25.42
CA GLU A 28 -11.17 11.69 -26.07
C GLU A 28 -10.27 10.61 -25.47
N ASP A 29 -9.13 11.01 -24.91
CA ASP A 29 -8.09 10.12 -24.42
C ASP A 29 -8.30 9.63 -22.99
N TYR A 30 -9.40 10.02 -22.34
CA TYR A 30 -9.74 9.54 -21.00
C TYR A 30 -9.83 8.00 -20.98
N PRO A 31 -9.25 7.30 -19.99
CA PRO A 31 -9.05 5.85 -20.04
C PRO A 31 -10.32 5.05 -19.77
N TYR A 32 -11.29 5.64 -19.07
CA TYR A 32 -12.58 4.98 -18.78
C TYR A 32 -13.50 5.08 -20.00
N LYS A 33 -13.23 4.25 -21.01
CA LYS A 33 -13.94 4.26 -22.29
C LYS A 33 -15.43 3.93 -22.15
N GLU A 34 -15.82 3.32 -21.04
CA GLU A 34 -17.21 3.07 -20.67
C GLU A 34 -18.04 4.35 -20.64
N PHE A 35 -17.44 5.50 -20.33
CA PHE A 35 -18.15 6.78 -20.25
C PHE A 35 -18.58 7.30 -21.63
N TYR A 36 -18.02 6.71 -22.69
CA TYR A 36 -18.34 7.02 -24.09
C TYR A 36 -19.10 5.88 -24.77
N SER A 37 -19.27 4.74 -24.09
CA SER A 37 -19.95 3.55 -24.61
C SER A 37 -21.46 3.66 -24.43
N ASP A 38 -22.19 3.59 -25.56
CA ASP A 38 -23.67 3.60 -25.53
C ASP A 38 -24.22 2.39 -24.78
N GLU A 39 -23.60 1.21 -24.94
CA GLU A 39 -24.04 0.01 -24.25
C GLU A 39 -23.90 0.15 -22.73
N TRP A 40 -22.76 0.62 -22.25
CA TRP A 40 -22.50 0.76 -20.83
C TRP A 40 -23.37 1.85 -20.19
N LEU A 41 -23.48 3.01 -20.85
CA LEU A 41 -24.34 4.10 -20.40
C LEU A 41 -25.81 3.67 -20.37
N LYS A 42 -26.28 2.96 -21.39
CA LYS A 42 -27.65 2.44 -21.45
C LYS A 42 -27.92 1.44 -20.32
N ARG A 43 -27.01 0.48 -20.07
CA ARG A 43 -27.13 -0.44 -18.93
C ARG A 43 -27.24 0.32 -17.61
N SER A 44 -26.45 1.37 -17.44
CA SER A 44 -26.43 2.19 -16.23
C SER A 44 -27.75 2.93 -15.97
N VAL A 45 -28.49 3.34 -17.02
CA VAL A 45 -29.82 3.97 -16.86
C VAL A 45 -30.84 3.02 -16.21
N TYR A 46 -30.74 1.72 -16.50
CA TYR A 46 -31.75 0.73 -16.09
C TYR A 46 -31.34 -0.11 -14.87
N GLN A 47 -30.14 0.07 -14.31
CA GLN A 47 -29.66 -0.69 -13.15
C GLN A 47 -30.15 -0.10 -11.82
N ASP A 48 -30.84 -0.90 -11.02
CA ASP A 48 -31.31 -0.49 -9.69
C ASP A 48 -30.17 -0.14 -8.72
N SER A 49 -29.00 -0.77 -8.92
CA SER A 49 -27.79 -0.54 -8.14
C SER A 49 -27.05 0.75 -8.52
N TYR A 50 -27.61 1.56 -9.42
CA TYR A 50 -26.98 2.75 -9.93
C TYR A 50 -27.94 3.94 -10.01
N LEU A 51 -27.64 5.00 -9.24
CA LEU A 51 -28.30 6.29 -9.40
C LEU A 51 -27.54 7.09 -10.46
N PHE A 52 -28.22 7.42 -11.56
CA PHE A 52 -27.66 8.28 -12.60
C PHE A 52 -28.48 9.57 -12.73
N LEU A 53 -27.85 10.71 -12.45
CA LEU A 53 -28.48 12.03 -12.47
C LEU A 53 -27.85 12.94 -13.53
N LEU A 54 -28.66 13.84 -14.07
CA LEU A 54 -28.21 15.00 -14.83
C LEU A 54 -28.76 16.29 -14.22
N ALA A 55 -28.06 17.38 -14.51
CA ALA A 55 -28.52 18.73 -14.25
C ALA A 55 -28.71 19.44 -15.61
N GLU A 56 -29.86 20.08 -15.79
CA GLU A 56 -30.21 20.78 -17.03
C GLU A 56 -30.77 22.18 -16.78
N LEU A 57 -30.62 23.04 -17.79
CA LEU A 57 -31.19 24.38 -17.81
C LEU A 57 -31.80 24.63 -19.18
N GLY A 58 -33.13 24.75 -19.24
CA GLY A 58 -33.82 24.97 -20.52
C GLY A 58 -33.64 23.84 -21.55
N GLY A 59 -33.42 22.60 -21.08
CA GLY A 59 -33.17 21.43 -21.93
C GLY A 59 -31.70 21.17 -22.27
N GLU A 60 -30.80 22.11 -21.95
CA GLU A 60 -29.36 21.91 -22.10
C GLU A 60 -28.77 21.19 -20.89
N VAL A 61 -28.03 20.10 -21.11
CA VAL A 61 -27.38 19.32 -20.05
C VAL A 61 -26.10 20.04 -19.61
N LEU A 62 -26.07 20.47 -18.35
CA LEU A 62 -24.96 21.23 -17.75
C LEU A 62 -24.04 20.36 -16.88
N GLY A 63 -24.50 19.19 -16.46
CA GLY A 63 -23.73 18.33 -15.57
C GLY A 63 -24.35 16.95 -15.38
N THR A 64 -23.55 16.02 -14.87
CA THR A 64 -23.99 14.68 -14.50
C THR A 64 -23.31 14.23 -13.22
N ALA A 65 -23.95 13.33 -12.48
CA ALA A 65 -23.39 12.71 -11.30
C ALA A 65 -24.05 11.36 -11.04
N SER A 66 -23.35 10.51 -10.29
CA SER A 66 -23.89 9.21 -9.95
C SER A 66 -23.56 8.71 -8.55
N ILE A 67 -24.28 7.66 -8.15
CA ILE A 67 -23.94 6.80 -7.02
C ILE A 67 -24.06 5.35 -7.49
N TYR A 68 -23.03 4.56 -7.23
CA TYR A 68 -23.12 3.10 -7.34
C TYR A 68 -23.34 2.51 -5.94
N PHE A 69 -24.44 1.81 -5.72
CA PHE A 69 -24.88 1.29 -4.41
C PHE A 69 -24.39 -0.12 -4.10
N GLU A 70 -23.83 -0.82 -5.09
CA GLU A 70 -23.32 -2.18 -4.93
C GLU A 70 -21.79 -2.20 -4.97
N VAL A 71 -21.17 -1.34 -4.14
CA VAL A 71 -19.70 -1.32 -3.99
C VAL A 71 -19.20 -2.61 -3.30
N GLY A 72 -20.07 -3.31 -2.57
CA GLY A 72 -19.85 -4.63 -1.98
C GLY A 72 -20.91 -5.65 -2.43
N ALA A 73 -21.54 -6.38 -1.51
CA ALA A 73 -22.69 -7.28 -1.71
C ALA A 73 -24.04 -6.54 -1.80
N TYR A 74 -25.04 -7.23 -2.37
CA TYR A 74 -26.44 -6.81 -2.33
C TYR A 74 -26.85 -6.73 -0.84
N ALA A 75 -27.05 -5.51 -0.31
CA ALA A 75 -27.32 -5.15 1.10
C ALA A 75 -26.16 -4.55 1.94
N ASP A 76 -25.01 -4.21 1.35
CA ASP A 76 -23.93 -3.60 2.13
C ASP A 76 -24.16 -2.12 2.48
N LEU A 77 -25.25 -1.46 2.09
CA LEU A 77 -25.54 -0.05 2.47
C LEU A 77 -24.33 0.92 2.27
N CYS A 78 -23.45 0.61 1.31
CA CYS A 78 -22.24 1.36 0.98
C CYS A 78 -22.37 1.91 -0.44
N GLY A 79 -22.01 3.17 -0.67
CA GLY A 79 -22.16 3.79 -1.99
C GLY A 79 -20.93 4.56 -2.46
N GLU A 80 -20.59 4.40 -3.74
CA GLU A 80 -19.52 5.17 -4.39
C GLU A 80 -20.11 6.33 -5.18
N PHE A 81 -19.79 7.55 -4.74
CA PHE A 81 -20.22 8.82 -5.32
C PHE A 81 -19.28 9.19 -6.46
N GLY A 82 -19.52 8.60 -7.63
CA GLY A 82 -18.70 8.79 -8.83
C GLY A 82 -19.27 9.78 -9.84
N ARG A 83 -18.45 10.06 -10.86
CA ARG A 83 -18.82 10.71 -12.14
C ARG A 83 -19.50 12.07 -11.99
N LEU A 84 -19.09 12.86 -11.00
CA LEU A 84 -19.49 14.27 -10.91
C LEU A 84 -18.73 15.06 -11.99
N ALA A 85 -19.40 15.32 -13.11
CA ALA A 85 -18.88 16.13 -14.21
C ALA A 85 -19.79 17.34 -14.41
N VAL A 86 -19.18 18.52 -14.55
CA VAL A 86 -19.88 19.78 -14.80
C VAL A 86 -19.24 20.42 -16.00
N ASP A 87 -20.09 20.83 -16.94
CA ASP A 87 -19.67 21.47 -18.17
C ASP A 87 -18.73 22.64 -17.85
N PRO A 88 -17.57 22.76 -18.52
CA PRO A 88 -16.62 23.84 -18.27
C PRO A 88 -17.26 25.23 -18.17
N ASP A 89 -18.23 25.54 -19.03
CA ASP A 89 -18.88 26.85 -19.11
C ASP A 89 -19.91 27.05 -17.99
N ALA A 90 -20.40 25.96 -17.40
CA ALA A 90 -21.37 25.98 -16.30
C ALA A 90 -20.71 25.86 -14.90
N ARG A 91 -19.38 25.75 -14.82
CA ARG A 91 -18.66 25.72 -13.53
C ARG A 91 -18.83 27.05 -12.79
N GLY A 92 -18.86 26.99 -11.46
CA GLY A 92 -19.11 28.17 -10.60
C GLY A 92 -20.59 28.57 -10.48
N HIS A 93 -21.48 28.07 -11.34
CA HIS A 93 -22.91 28.41 -11.35
C HIS A 93 -23.78 27.47 -10.48
N GLY A 94 -23.17 26.76 -9.52
CA GLY A 94 -23.90 25.92 -8.56
C GLY A 94 -24.36 24.54 -9.06
N VAL A 95 -24.13 24.17 -10.33
CA VAL A 95 -24.53 22.87 -10.92
C VAL A 95 -24.02 21.69 -10.10
N GLY A 96 -22.72 21.64 -9.81
CA GLY A 96 -22.12 20.54 -9.04
C GLY A 96 -22.64 20.44 -7.61
N SER A 97 -23.00 21.58 -6.99
CA SER A 97 -23.62 21.59 -5.66
C SER A 97 -25.04 21.04 -5.68
N ARG A 98 -25.85 21.38 -6.70
CA ARG A 98 -27.20 20.82 -6.86
C ARG A 98 -27.17 19.31 -7.12
N LEU A 99 -26.25 18.83 -7.97
CA LEU A 99 -26.04 17.41 -8.21
C LEU A 99 -25.60 16.66 -6.94
N MET A 100 -24.68 17.24 -6.16
CA MET A 100 -24.25 16.63 -4.89
C MET A 100 -25.38 16.56 -3.87
N GLN A 101 -26.16 17.63 -3.71
CA GLN A 101 -27.32 17.67 -2.83
C GLN A 101 -28.34 16.58 -3.22
N ALA A 102 -28.71 16.49 -4.50
CA ALA A 102 -29.65 15.47 -4.98
C ALA A 102 -29.16 14.03 -4.73
N ARG A 103 -27.85 13.79 -4.90
CA ARG A 103 -27.23 12.49 -4.57
C ARG A 103 -27.37 12.17 -3.08
N LEU A 104 -27.08 13.12 -2.19
CA LEU A 104 -27.21 12.92 -0.75
C LEU A 104 -28.64 12.67 -0.31
N ASP A 105 -29.60 13.40 -0.86
CA ASP A 105 -31.02 13.21 -0.53
C ASP A 105 -31.49 11.81 -0.94
N PHE A 106 -31.00 11.29 -2.07
CA PHE A 106 -31.28 9.92 -2.50
C PHE A 106 -30.58 8.86 -1.64
N ALA A 107 -29.35 9.15 -1.19
CA ALA A 107 -28.52 8.26 -0.40
C ALA A 107 -28.92 8.16 1.08
N ARG A 108 -29.50 9.23 1.67
CA ARG A 108 -29.70 9.38 3.12
C ARG A 108 -30.42 8.20 3.80
N GLN A 109 -31.35 7.56 3.10
CA GLN A 109 -32.12 6.42 3.61
C GLN A 109 -31.64 5.06 3.08
N ARG A 110 -30.64 5.05 2.19
CA ARG A 110 -30.14 3.85 1.50
C ARG A 110 -28.74 3.45 1.93
N LEU A 111 -27.93 4.42 2.36
CA LEU A 111 -26.55 4.21 2.72
C LEU A 111 -26.36 4.38 4.22
N GLN A 112 -25.31 3.74 4.72
CA GLN A 112 -24.66 3.96 6.00
C GLN A 112 -23.25 4.53 5.80
N PHE A 113 -22.61 4.21 4.66
CA PHE A 113 -21.31 4.75 4.30
C PHE A 113 -21.27 5.17 2.83
N GLY A 114 -20.72 6.35 2.56
CA GLY A 114 -20.50 6.87 1.21
C GLY A 114 -19.02 7.15 1.00
N MET A 115 -18.48 6.82 -0.17
CA MET A 115 -17.13 7.15 -0.55
C MET A 115 -17.07 7.92 -1.87
N ALA A 116 -16.10 8.79 -2.04
CA ALA A 116 -15.82 9.48 -3.29
C ALA A 116 -14.33 9.51 -3.56
N GLU A 117 -13.92 9.12 -4.77
CA GLU A 117 -12.54 9.29 -5.22
C GLU A 117 -12.41 10.63 -5.96
N CYS A 118 -11.63 11.54 -5.38
CA CYS A 118 -11.43 12.89 -5.89
C CYS A 118 -10.06 13.01 -6.56
N ARG A 119 -10.04 13.50 -7.80
CA ARG A 119 -8.81 13.77 -8.55
C ARG A 119 -7.92 14.81 -7.86
N THR A 120 -6.61 14.70 -8.08
CA THR A 120 -5.58 15.62 -7.54
C THR A 120 -5.01 16.57 -8.58
N ALA A 121 -5.43 16.47 -9.85
CA ALA A 121 -5.13 17.49 -10.87
C ALA A 121 -5.74 18.87 -10.55
N HIS A 122 -6.79 18.90 -9.71
CA HIS A 122 -7.45 20.12 -9.25
C HIS A 122 -8.20 19.88 -7.92
N PRO A 123 -8.50 20.91 -7.11
CA PRO A 123 -9.15 20.73 -5.81
C PRO A 123 -10.69 20.76 -5.89
N TYR A 124 -11.29 20.93 -7.06
CA TYR A 124 -12.73 21.22 -7.19
C TYR A 124 -13.64 20.14 -6.60
N ALA A 125 -13.38 18.87 -6.94
CA ALA A 125 -14.17 17.74 -6.42
C ALA A 125 -13.98 17.54 -4.91
N GLN A 126 -12.76 17.79 -4.41
CA GLN A 126 -12.44 17.75 -2.97
C GLN A 126 -13.27 18.81 -2.23
N ARG A 127 -13.22 20.07 -2.65
CA ARG A 127 -13.97 21.19 -2.05
C ARG A 127 -15.48 21.00 -2.08
N ILE A 128 -16.02 20.46 -3.18
CA ILE A 128 -17.45 20.13 -3.25
C ILE A 128 -17.76 19.03 -2.24
N SER A 129 -16.98 17.95 -2.20
CA SER A 129 -17.20 16.85 -1.26
C SER A 129 -17.15 17.35 0.20
N GLU A 130 -16.16 18.15 0.56
CA GLU A 130 -15.99 18.74 1.89
C GLU A 130 -17.16 19.63 2.32
N ARG A 131 -17.65 20.48 1.41
CA ARG A 131 -18.84 21.33 1.65
C ARG A 131 -20.06 20.51 2.02
N PHE A 132 -20.17 19.32 1.46
CA PHE A 132 -21.29 18.40 1.65
C PHE A 132 -21.00 17.32 2.70
N GLY A 133 -20.03 17.56 3.59
CA GLY A 133 -19.77 16.73 4.76
C GLY A 133 -18.94 15.48 4.49
N PHE A 134 -18.44 15.26 3.28
CA PHE A 134 -17.41 14.25 3.06
C PHE A 134 -16.08 14.73 3.65
N ARG A 135 -15.26 13.79 4.12
CA ARG A 135 -13.97 14.08 4.75
C ARG A 135 -12.90 13.12 4.23
N PRO A 136 -11.64 13.56 4.12
CA PRO A 136 -10.58 12.72 3.59
C PRO A 136 -10.28 11.56 4.56
N ILE A 137 -10.21 10.35 4.03
CA ILE A 137 -9.93 9.11 4.77
C ILE A 137 -8.79 8.30 4.15
N GLY A 138 -8.28 8.74 3.01
CA GLY A 138 -7.13 8.14 2.35
C GLY A 138 -6.58 8.98 1.21
N PHE A 139 -5.38 8.64 0.78
CA PHE A 139 -4.73 9.17 -0.42
C PHE A 139 -4.21 7.99 -1.23
N LEU A 140 -4.66 7.86 -2.47
CA LEU A 140 -4.35 6.76 -3.37
C LEU A 140 -3.28 7.24 -4.36
N PRO A 141 -1.98 7.01 -4.09
CA PRO A 141 -0.89 7.56 -4.88
C PRO A 141 -0.84 6.90 -6.25
N GLN A 142 -0.79 7.71 -7.31
CA GLN A 142 -0.55 7.23 -8.68
C GLN A 142 -1.49 6.08 -9.12
N LYS A 143 -2.71 6.06 -8.59
CA LYS A 143 -3.67 4.97 -8.78
C LYS A 143 -4.13 4.84 -10.22
N VAL A 144 -4.41 5.96 -10.89
CA VAL A 144 -5.01 5.96 -12.24
C VAL A 144 -3.94 6.30 -13.26
N LEU A 145 -3.86 5.53 -14.34
CA LEU A 145 -3.00 5.82 -15.49
C LEU A 145 -3.80 6.56 -16.57
N LEU A 146 -3.41 7.81 -16.82
CA LEU A 146 -3.89 8.65 -17.93
C LEU A 146 -2.75 8.79 -18.95
N GLU A 147 -2.45 10.01 -19.42
CA GLU A 147 -1.16 10.34 -20.03
C GLU A 147 0.01 10.11 -19.06
N ALA A 148 -0.23 10.39 -17.77
CA ALA A 148 0.65 10.11 -16.65
C ALA A 148 -0.17 9.54 -15.49
N ARG A 149 0.52 8.93 -14.50
CA ARG A 149 -0.16 8.45 -13.30
C ARG A 149 -0.62 9.60 -12.42
N GLU A 150 -1.90 9.60 -12.10
CA GLU A 150 -2.51 10.57 -11.19
C GLU A 150 -2.89 9.92 -9.86
N SER A 151 -2.79 10.70 -8.80
CA SER A 151 -3.25 10.31 -7.46
C SER A 151 -4.70 10.72 -7.24
N LEU A 152 -5.34 10.09 -6.26
CA LEU A 152 -6.72 10.40 -5.85
C LEU A 152 -6.78 10.60 -4.34
N VAL A 153 -7.62 11.50 -3.86
CA VAL A 153 -8.01 11.56 -2.44
C VAL A 153 -9.26 10.71 -2.28
N LEU A 154 -9.25 9.76 -1.34
CA LEU A 154 -10.43 9.01 -0.94
C LEU A 154 -11.15 9.78 0.16
N MET A 155 -12.40 10.15 -0.10
CA MET A 155 -13.27 10.86 0.82
C MET A 155 -14.35 9.91 1.33
N GLY A 156 -14.71 10.02 2.62
CA GLY A 156 -15.79 9.26 3.26
C GLY A 156 -16.90 10.16 3.80
N HIS A 157 -18.10 9.60 3.93
CA HIS A 157 -19.24 10.20 4.62
C HIS A 157 -20.06 9.11 5.31
N THR A 158 -20.61 9.41 6.48
CA THR A 158 -21.44 8.46 7.25
C THR A 158 -22.90 8.88 7.22
N PHE A 159 -23.79 7.89 7.20
CA PHE A 159 -25.24 8.07 7.18
C PHE A 159 -25.87 7.18 8.25
N GLY A 160 -27.02 7.60 8.77
CA GLY A 160 -27.80 6.81 9.72
C GLY A 160 -26.96 6.29 10.90
N PRO A 161 -27.13 5.02 11.32
CA PRO A 161 -26.52 4.47 12.53
C PRO A 161 -25.09 3.93 12.31
N ALA A 162 -24.37 4.36 11.27
CA ALA A 162 -23.06 3.81 10.93
C ALA A 162 -22.06 3.91 12.10
N ARG A 163 -22.12 4.99 12.88
CA ARG A 163 -21.20 5.20 14.00
C ARG A 163 -21.49 4.27 15.17
N GLU A 164 -22.76 4.03 15.43
CA GLU A 164 -23.26 3.21 16.52
C GLU A 164 -23.07 1.72 16.25
N LEU A 165 -23.17 1.31 14.99
CA LEU A 165 -23.03 -0.09 14.57
C LEU A 165 -21.58 -0.51 14.32
N ARG A 166 -20.64 0.44 14.29
CA ARG A 166 -19.20 0.17 14.13
C ARG A 166 -18.72 -0.79 15.22
N LEU A 167 -18.04 -1.86 14.82
CA LEU A 167 -17.35 -2.75 15.74
C LEU A 167 -16.20 -1.98 16.42
N ASN A 168 -16.00 -2.22 17.71
CA ASN A 168 -15.00 -1.50 18.49
C ASN A 168 -13.65 -2.22 18.50
N ASN A 169 -12.61 -1.48 18.85
CA ASN A 169 -11.24 -1.94 19.07
C ASN A 169 -10.56 -2.59 17.85
N PRO A 170 -10.47 -1.91 16.69
CA PRO A 170 -9.65 -2.40 15.59
C PRO A 170 -8.18 -2.53 16.02
N ARG A 171 -7.51 -3.57 15.50
CA ARG A 171 -6.14 -3.96 15.83
C ARG A 171 -5.26 -3.76 14.61
N VAL A 172 -4.49 -2.69 14.62
CA VAL A 172 -3.76 -2.22 13.45
C VAL A 172 -2.26 -2.26 13.68
N ILE A 173 -1.49 -2.51 12.61
CA ILE A 173 -0.04 -2.33 12.64
C ILE A 173 0.33 -0.84 12.83
N PRO A 174 1.50 -0.53 13.41
CA PRO A 174 1.95 0.85 13.62
C PRO A 174 1.88 1.73 12.36
N GLU A 175 2.19 1.16 11.19
CA GLU A 175 2.16 1.87 9.91
C GLU A 175 0.76 2.36 9.50
N ALA A 176 -0.30 1.74 10.01
CA ALA A 176 -1.69 2.13 9.74
C ALA A 176 -2.29 2.99 10.85
N PHE A 177 -1.65 3.06 12.03
CA PHE A 177 -2.24 3.64 13.23
C PHE A 177 -2.59 5.13 13.09
N LEU A 178 -1.64 5.97 12.69
CA LEU A 178 -1.86 7.41 12.55
C LEU A 178 -2.85 7.75 11.43
N LEU A 179 -2.80 7.00 10.33
CA LEU A 179 -3.76 7.13 9.23
C LEU A 179 -5.18 6.78 9.69
N GLY A 180 -5.33 5.67 10.42
CA GLY A 180 -6.61 5.24 10.98
C GLY A 180 -7.16 6.24 11.99
N GLN A 181 -6.32 6.71 12.91
CA GLN A 181 -6.71 7.73 13.89
C GLN A 181 -7.25 8.97 13.18
N ARG A 182 -6.51 9.49 12.20
CA ARG A 182 -6.94 10.69 11.45
C ARG A 182 -8.24 10.45 10.68
N ALA A 183 -8.42 9.29 10.07
CA ALA A 183 -9.66 8.96 9.34
C ALA A 183 -10.88 8.86 10.28
N LEU A 184 -10.71 8.24 11.46
CA LEU A 184 -11.76 8.17 12.49
C LEU A 184 -12.14 9.56 13.01
N GLU A 185 -11.15 10.39 13.35
CA GLU A 185 -11.35 11.77 13.78
C GLU A 185 -12.08 12.59 12.71
N ASN A 186 -11.63 12.50 11.46
CA ASN A 186 -12.23 13.20 10.32
C ASN A 186 -13.72 12.85 10.14
N LEU A 187 -14.10 11.59 10.38
CA LEU A 187 -15.49 11.14 10.27
C LEU A 187 -16.28 11.21 11.57
N GLY A 188 -15.69 11.71 12.66
CA GLY A 188 -16.35 11.87 13.97
C GLY A 188 -16.64 10.57 14.70
N PHE A 189 -15.80 9.54 14.50
CA PHE A 189 -15.82 8.32 15.31
C PHE A 189 -14.98 8.48 16.57
N ARG A 190 -15.26 7.67 17.59
CA ARG A 190 -14.35 7.49 18.73
C ARG A 190 -13.06 6.84 18.22
N ASN A 191 -11.91 7.37 18.64
CA ASN A 191 -10.65 6.69 18.44
C ASN A 191 -10.48 5.60 19.52
N ASP A 192 -10.55 4.35 19.09
CA ASP A 192 -10.39 3.13 19.88
C ASP A 192 -9.40 2.14 19.23
N LEU A 193 -8.51 2.65 18.35
CA LEU A 193 -7.50 1.83 17.69
C LEU A 193 -6.49 1.26 18.67
N ILE A 194 -6.12 0.00 18.46
CA ILE A 194 -5.06 -0.69 19.19
C ILE A 194 -3.89 -0.88 18.22
N ALA A 195 -2.76 -0.24 18.50
CA ALA A 195 -1.50 -0.53 17.81
C ALA A 195 -0.97 -1.88 18.26
N VAL A 196 -0.69 -2.77 17.31
CA VAL A 196 -0.08 -4.08 17.57
C VAL A 196 1.33 -4.08 16.99
N GLU A 197 2.30 -3.71 17.84
CA GLU A 197 3.72 -3.64 17.46
C GLU A 197 4.27 -5.01 17.06
N ASP A 198 3.76 -6.08 17.70
CA ASP A 198 4.36 -7.41 17.66
C ASP A 198 3.62 -8.43 16.81
N ALA A 199 2.82 -7.96 15.85
CA ALA A 199 2.19 -8.85 14.89
C ALA A 199 3.26 -9.48 13.99
N ASP A 200 3.34 -10.81 13.98
CA ASP A 200 4.06 -11.56 12.95
C ASP A 200 3.17 -11.66 11.70
N GLY A 201 3.79 -11.51 10.52
CA GLY A 201 3.10 -11.77 9.27
C GLY A 201 2.93 -13.28 9.06
N TYR A 202 1.99 -13.65 8.20
CA TYR A 202 1.84 -15.01 7.73
C TYR A 202 3.17 -15.59 7.20
N PRO A 203 3.52 -16.82 7.62
CA PRO A 203 4.71 -17.47 7.11
C PRO A 203 4.61 -17.67 5.60
N ILE A 204 5.72 -17.58 4.89
CA ILE A 204 5.76 -17.88 3.46
C ILE A 204 6.00 -19.38 3.33
N GLY A 205 4.92 -20.15 3.15
CA GLY A 205 5.03 -21.60 3.03
C GLY A 205 5.84 -22.04 1.81
N THR A 206 6.46 -23.21 1.93
CA THR A 206 7.25 -23.85 0.86
C THR A 206 6.63 -25.20 0.48
N GLY A 207 6.98 -25.73 -0.69
CA GLY A 207 6.45 -27.01 -1.17
C GLY A 207 5.05 -26.93 -1.80
N PHE A 208 4.60 -25.72 -2.16
CA PHE A 208 3.38 -25.50 -2.93
C PHE A 208 3.70 -25.23 -4.40
N GLU A 209 2.83 -25.70 -5.28
CA GLU A 209 2.80 -25.31 -6.68
C GLU A 209 1.73 -24.24 -6.90
N VAL A 210 1.95 -23.32 -7.85
CA VAL A 210 1.01 -22.25 -8.18
C VAL A 210 0.60 -22.30 -9.65
N GLU A 211 -0.70 -22.31 -9.90
CA GLU A 211 -1.29 -22.26 -11.23
C GLU A 211 -2.46 -21.26 -11.30
N GLU A 212 -2.86 -20.89 -12.51
CA GLU A 212 -4.12 -20.15 -12.69
C GLU A 212 -5.30 -21.12 -12.59
N LEU A 213 -6.40 -20.68 -11.97
CA LEU A 213 -7.59 -21.51 -11.79
C LEU A 213 -8.15 -21.96 -13.15
N SER A 214 -8.30 -23.27 -13.31
CA SER A 214 -9.02 -23.89 -14.42
C SER A 214 -10.44 -24.30 -14.03
N GLU A 215 -11.28 -24.62 -15.01
CA GLU A 215 -12.67 -25.08 -14.78
C GLU A 215 -12.75 -26.30 -13.87
N THR A 216 -11.76 -27.20 -13.94
CA THR A 216 -11.70 -28.42 -13.10
C THR A 216 -11.37 -28.11 -11.64
N GLY A 217 -10.72 -26.98 -11.35
CA GLY A 217 -10.40 -26.55 -9.99
C GLY A 217 -11.57 -25.85 -9.28
N LEU A 218 -12.56 -25.33 -10.02
CA LEU A 218 -13.66 -24.54 -9.48
C LEU A 218 -14.50 -25.27 -8.41
N PRO A 219 -14.92 -26.55 -8.60
CA PRO A 219 -15.66 -27.28 -7.58
C PRO A 219 -14.88 -27.46 -6.27
N HIS A 220 -13.54 -27.52 -6.33
CA HIS A 220 -12.70 -27.66 -5.15
C HIS A 220 -12.64 -26.35 -4.35
N LEU A 221 -12.49 -25.21 -5.01
CA LEU A 221 -12.53 -23.91 -4.35
C LEU A 221 -13.88 -23.62 -3.71
N LEU A 222 -14.98 -23.94 -4.40
CA LEU A 222 -16.34 -23.80 -3.85
C LEU A 222 -16.54 -24.61 -2.56
N ARG A 223 -15.89 -25.77 -2.42
CA ARG A 223 -15.95 -26.58 -1.19
C ARG A 223 -15.16 -25.96 -0.04
N ILE A 224 -14.06 -25.27 -0.33
CA ILE A 224 -13.27 -24.55 0.68
C ILE A 224 -14.07 -23.32 1.15
N GLU A 225 -14.62 -22.55 0.22
CA GLU A 225 -15.41 -21.34 0.48
C GLU A 225 -16.65 -21.64 1.34
N ARG A 226 -17.51 -22.58 0.89
CA ARG A 226 -18.82 -22.84 1.50
C ARG A 226 -18.81 -23.58 2.84
N GLY A 227 -17.67 -24.15 3.25
CA GLY A 227 -17.64 -25.05 4.41
C GLY A 227 -16.52 -24.81 5.41
N ARG A 228 -15.54 -23.94 5.11
CA ARG A 228 -14.28 -23.89 5.87
C ARG A 228 -13.60 -22.54 6.00
N LEU A 229 -14.10 -21.46 5.37
CA LEU A 229 -13.56 -20.13 5.60
C LEU A 229 -13.86 -19.70 7.04
N SER A 230 -12.84 -19.76 7.90
CA SER A 230 -12.96 -19.39 9.31
C SER A 230 -12.79 -17.88 9.54
N ARG A 231 -12.17 -17.16 8.58
CA ARG A 231 -11.80 -15.74 8.71
C ARG A 231 -11.80 -15.05 7.34
N ARG A 232 -12.50 -13.91 7.21
CA ARG A 232 -12.45 -13.06 6.00
C ARG A 232 -11.45 -11.94 6.21
N HIS A 233 -10.25 -12.11 5.65
CA HIS A 233 -9.15 -11.15 5.83
C HIS A 233 -9.10 -10.08 4.74
N VAL A 234 -9.58 -10.40 3.53
CA VAL A 234 -9.52 -9.55 2.33
C VAL A 234 -10.92 -9.15 1.90
N PHE A 235 -11.08 -7.90 1.51
CA PHE A 235 -12.33 -7.32 1.05
C PHE A 235 -12.15 -6.71 -0.33
N GLY A 236 -12.78 -7.31 -1.35
CA GLY A 236 -12.91 -6.70 -2.67
C GLY A 236 -14.11 -5.77 -2.77
N ASN A 237 -14.11 -4.87 -3.76
CA ASN A 237 -15.32 -4.13 -4.18
C ASN A 237 -16.32 -5.03 -4.94
N LEU A 238 -16.35 -6.32 -4.63
CA LEU A 238 -17.13 -7.31 -5.36
C LEU A 238 -17.89 -8.16 -4.35
N GLN A 239 -19.21 -8.14 -4.55
CA GLN A 239 -20.25 -8.90 -3.90
C GLN A 239 -19.78 -10.18 -3.19
N LEU A 240 -19.59 -10.05 -1.87
CA LEU A 240 -19.26 -11.15 -0.96
C LEU A 240 -20.32 -12.27 -0.91
N SER A 241 -21.52 -12.02 -1.47
CA SER A 241 -22.59 -13.01 -1.62
C SER A 241 -22.37 -14.03 -2.75
N TYR A 242 -21.34 -13.83 -3.59
CA TYR A 242 -21.12 -14.63 -4.81
C TYR A 242 -19.65 -15.04 -5.04
N GLY A 243 -18.85 -15.21 -3.99
CA GLY A 243 -17.39 -15.48 -3.98
C GLY A 243 -16.88 -16.72 -4.73
N LEU A 244 -17.11 -16.77 -6.05
CA LEU A 244 -16.57 -17.65 -7.12
C LEU A 244 -17.47 -17.60 -8.39
N PHE A 245 -18.68 -17.04 -8.32
CA PHE A 245 -19.66 -17.03 -9.43
C PHE A 245 -19.45 -15.94 -10.48
N LEU A 246 -18.37 -15.14 -10.39
CA LEU A 246 -18.07 -14.05 -11.34
C LEU A 246 -16.77 -14.25 -12.13
N LEU A 247 -16.30 -15.50 -12.27
CA LEU A 247 -15.03 -15.85 -12.91
C LEU A 247 -14.81 -15.31 -14.34
N GLN A 248 -15.89 -14.92 -15.05
CA GLN A 248 -15.78 -14.40 -16.42
C GLN A 248 -16.29 -12.96 -16.60
N ALA A 249 -16.88 -12.33 -15.58
CA ALA A 249 -17.66 -11.10 -15.80
C ALA A 249 -16.83 -9.79 -15.78
N ARG A 250 -15.62 -9.78 -15.19
CA ARG A 250 -14.85 -8.54 -14.92
C ARG A 250 -13.32 -8.70 -14.94
N ASN A 251 -12.75 -9.40 -15.93
CA ASN A 251 -11.29 -9.62 -16.03
C ASN A 251 -10.68 -10.15 -14.71
N THR A 252 -11.42 -11.03 -14.04
CA THR A 252 -11.05 -11.62 -12.75
C THR A 252 -10.21 -12.87 -13.00
N THR A 253 -9.13 -13.01 -12.26
CA THR A 253 -8.20 -14.14 -12.32
C THR A 253 -7.99 -14.68 -10.91
N TYR A 254 -7.75 -15.99 -10.80
CA TYR A 254 -7.40 -16.63 -9.54
C TYR A 254 -6.08 -17.38 -9.70
N LEU A 255 -5.18 -17.19 -8.74
CA LEU A 255 -4.05 -18.09 -8.55
C LEU A 255 -4.41 -19.11 -7.48
N VAL A 256 -4.06 -20.36 -7.70
CA VAL A 256 -4.40 -21.48 -6.84
C VAL A 256 -3.11 -22.11 -6.33
N ALA A 257 -3.04 -22.34 -5.02
CA ALA A 257 -1.98 -23.09 -4.39
C ALA A 257 -2.35 -24.58 -4.33
N ARG A 258 -1.45 -25.44 -4.80
CA ARG A 258 -1.58 -26.90 -4.71
C ARG A 258 -0.53 -27.50 -3.80
N GLU A 259 -0.96 -28.45 -3.00
CA GLU A 259 -0.09 -29.34 -2.24
C GLU A 259 -0.37 -30.76 -2.77
N ARG A 260 0.58 -31.29 -3.55
CA ARG A 260 0.36 -32.50 -4.37
C ARG A 260 -0.85 -32.28 -5.29
N ASP A 261 -1.79 -33.23 -5.36
CA ASP A 261 -2.96 -33.12 -6.23
C ASP A 261 -4.11 -32.27 -5.65
N LYS A 262 -3.96 -31.68 -4.46
CA LYS A 262 -5.04 -30.97 -3.76
C LYS A 262 -4.86 -29.46 -3.81
N ILE A 263 -5.93 -28.76 -4.17
CA ILE A 263 -6.05 -27.32 -3.97
C ILE A 263 -6.18 -27.02 -2.48
N VAL A 264 -5.30 -26.19 -1.95
CA VAL A 264 -5.25 -25.82 -0.53
C VAL A 264 -5.55 -24.34 -0.28
N GLY A 265 -5.58 -23.52 -1.33
CA GLY A 265 -6.04 -22.13 -1.26
C GLY A 265 -6.02 -21.45 -2.63
N ALA A 266 -6.59 -20.24 -2.71
CA ALA A 266 -6.53 -19.38 -3.87
C ALA A 266 -6.55 -17.90 -3.50
N ILE A 267 -6.03 -17.06 -4.38
CA ILE A 267 -6.11 -15.59 -4.30
C ILE A 267 -6.74 -15.06 -5.59
N GLY A 268 -7.84 -14.32 -5.43
CA GLY A 268 -8.60 -13.71 -6.51
C GLY A 268 -8.25 -12.25 -6.69
N TYR A 269 -8.08 -11.80 -7.93
CA TYR A 269 -7.80 -10.41 -8.27
C TYR A 269 -8.37 -10.02 -9.64
N THR A 270 -8.58 -8.73 -9.86
CA THR A 270 -8.85 -8.18 -11.20
C THR A 270 -7.56 -7.65 -11.80
N LEU A 271 -7.35 -7.90 -13.09
CA LEU A 271 -6.23 -7.37 -13.86
C LEU A 271 -6.73 -6.30 -14.83
N ASP A 272 -6.28 -5.06 -14.64
CA ASP A 272 -6.44 -3.99 -15.60
C ASP A 272 -5.13 -3.83 -16.39
N ARG A 273 -5.13 -4.37 -17.62
CA ARG A 273 -3.98 -4.30 -18.52
C ARG A 273 -3.74 -2.89 -19.06
N VAL A 274 -4.78 -2.07 -19.16
CA VAL A 274 -4.67 -0.69 -19.67
C VAL A 274 -4.13 0.21 -18.59
N GLY A 275 -4.72 0.19 -17.39
CA GLY A 275 -4.24 0.94 -16.23
C GLY A 275 -3.00 0.35 -15.56
N ARG A 276 -2.50 -0.79 -16.06
CA ARG A 276 -1.38 -1.57 -15.51
C ARG A 276 -1.52 -1.77 -14.01
N SER A 277 -2.70 -2.20 -13.58
CA SER A 277 -3.01 -2.35 -12.16
C SER A 277 -3.60 -3.71 -11.82
N VAL A 278 -3.32 -4.15 -10.59
CA VAL A 278 -3.88 -5.36 -10.01
C VAL A 278 -4.64 -4.96 -8.76
N LYS A 279 -5.87 -5.47 -8.61
CA LYS A 279 -6.66 -5.30 -7.39
C LYS A 279 -7.04 -6.65 -6.83
N VAL A 280 -6.59 -6.93 -5.62
CA VAL A 280 -6.96 -8.16 -4.90
C VAL A 280 -8.39 -8.01 -4.38
N ILE A 281 -9.20 -9.03 -4.63
CA ILE A 281 -10.62 -9.03 -4.29
C ILE A 281 -10.98 -10.12 -3.28
N GLU A 282 -10.19 -11.19 -3.21
CA GLU A 282 -10.50 -12.32 -2.36
C GLU A 282 -9.24 -13.12 -2.02
N LEU A 283 -9.25 -13.72 -0.84
CA LEU A 283 -8.29 -14.73 -0.40
C LEU A 283 -9.08 -15.89 0.19
N ILE A 284 -8.84 -17.09 -0.35
CA ILE A 284 -9.43 -18.34 0.09
C ILE A 284 -8.28 -19.20 0.62
N ASP A 285 -8.19 -19.34 1.94
CA ASP A 285 -7.14 -20.14 2.56
C ASP A 285 -7.66 -20.92 3.78
N LEU A 286 -6.96 -22.00 4.10
CA LEU A 286 -7.20 -22.82 5.29
C LEU A 286 -6.06 -22.74 6.30
N ARG A 287 -4.93 -22.14 5.90
CA ARG A 287 -3.68 -22.07 6.65
C ARG A 287 -2.92 -20.81 6.26
N ASP A 288 -2.31 -20.17 7.24
CA ASP A 288 -1.57 -18.92 7.07
C ASP A 288 -0.36 -19.09 6.12
N ASP A 289 0.30 -20.26 6.12
CA ASP A 289 1.44 -20.53 5.25
C ASP A 289 1.08 -20.53 3.75
N VAL A 290 -0.13 -20.97 3.43
CA VAL A 290 -0.71 -20.91 2.08
C VAL A 290 -1.04 -19.47 1.70
N ALA A 291 -1.61 -18.68 2.61
CA ALA A 291 -1.90 -17.27 2.37
C ALA A 291 -0.61 -16.47 2.09
N GLY A 292 0.44 -16.66 2.91
CA GLY A 292 1.74 -16.03 2.69
C GLY A 292 2.38 -16.42 1.35
N PHE A 293 2.30 -17.70 0.96
CA PHE A 293 2.74 -18.18 -0.34
C PHE A 293 1.97 -17.50 -1.50
N LEU A 294 0.64 -17.48 -1.44
CA LEU A 294 -0.21 -16.89 -2.49
C LEU A 294 0.05 -15.39 -2.67
N PHE A 295 0.21 -14.63 -1.58
CA PHE A 295 0.55 -13.20 -1.68
C PHE A 295 1.91 -12.97 -2.32
N LYS A 296 2.93 -13.77 -1.96
CA LYS A 296 4.25 -13.69 -2.58
C LYS A 296 4.20 -14.00 -4.07
N GLU A 297 3.47 -15.03 -4.47
CA GLU A 297 3.32 -15.40 -5.88
C GLU A 297 2.53 -14.36 -6.67
N LEU A 298 1.47 -13.78 -6.09
CA LEU A 298 0.75 -12.68 -6.69
C LEU A 298 1.66 -11.46 -6.90
N ASP A 299 2.39 -11.04 -5.87
CA ASP A 299 3.33 -9.90 -5.98
C ASP A 299 4.38 -10.13 -7.07
N ARG A 300 4.94 -11.34 -7.13
CA ARG A 300 5.90 -11.73 -8.16
C ARG A 300 5.29 -11.67 -9.56
N ARG A 301 4.13 -12.29 -9.78
CA ARG A 301 3.45 -12.29 -11.10
C ARG A 301 2.99 -10.91 -11.50
N ALA A 302 2.43 -10.13 -10.58
CA ALA A 302 2.02 -8.75 -10.83
C ALA A 302 3.18 -7.93 -11.40
N ARG A 303 4.38 -8.03 -10.79
CA ARG A 303 5.56 -7.29 -11.25
C ARG A 303 6.18 -7.87 -12.54
N GLN A 304 6.46 -9.17 -12.55
CA GLN A 304 7.31 -9.78 -13.59
C GLN A 304 6.53 -10.25 -14.82
N VAL A 305 5.27 -10.66 -14.65
CA VAL A 305 4.46 -11.24 -15.72
C VAL A 305 3.47 -10.21 -16.26
N TYR A 306 2.78 -9.49 -15.38
CA TYR A 306 1.73 -8.56 -15.78
C TYR A 306 2.23 -7.12 -15.97
N GLY A 307 3.45 -6.80 -15.53
CA GLY A 307 3.98 -5.44 -15.59
C GLY A 307 3.12 -4.43 -14.82
N ALA A 308 2.51 -4.87 -13.72
CA ALA A 308 1.67 -4.03 -12.88
C ALA A 308 2.50 -2.97 -12.17
N GLU A 309 2.08 -1.73 -12.33
CA GLU A 309 2.70 -0.54 -11.76
C GLU A 309 2.04 -0.12 -10.43
N TYR A 310 0.80 -0.59 -10.21
CA TYR A 310 -0.01 -0.34 -9.03
C TYR A 310 -0.73 -1.61 -8.60
N ILE A 311 -0.59 -1.99 -7.34
CA ILE A 311 -1.29 -3.13 -6.74
C ILE A 311 -2.06 -2.62 -5.53
N GLU A 312 -3.39 -2.84 -5.48
CA GLU A 312 -4.20 -2.52 -4.30
C GLU A 312 -4.87 -3.74 -3.69
N ILE A 313 -5.04 -3.70 -2.38
CA ILE A 313 -5.79 -4.66 -1.60
C ILE A 313 -6.50 -3.91 -0.47
N THR A 314 -7.66 -4.42 -0.03
CA THR A 314 -8.34 -3.90 1.15
C THR A 314 -8.48 -5.05 2.14
N VAL A 315 -8.04 -4.83 3.37
CA VAL A 315 -7.97 -5.86 4.41
C VAL A 315 -8.66 -5.41 5.69
N SER A 316 -8.93 -6.37 6.56
CA SER A 316 -9.53 -6.08 7.87
C SER A 316 -8.58 -5.31 8.78
N ALA A 317 -9.12 -4.27 9.42
CA ALA A 317 -8.43 -3.54 10.48
C ALA A 317 -8.37 -4.33 11.81
N TYR A 318 -8.93 -5.54 11.88
CA TYR A 318 -8.94 -6.37 13.11
C TYR A 318 -7.92 -7.53 13.07
N TRP A 319 -7.29 -7.76 11.92
CA TRP A 319 -6.31 -8.81 11.71
C TRP A 319 -4.94 -8.20 11.37
N PRO A 320 -4.10 -7.92 12.37
CA PRO A 320 -2.80 -7.28 12.14
C PRO A 320 -1.81 -8.20 11.40
N GLU A 321 -1.98 -9.52 11.42
CA GLU A 321 -1.09 -10.48 10.75
C GLU A 321 -1.09 -10.29 9.22
N ILE A 322 -2.27 -10.18 8.59
CA ILE A 322 -2.35 -9.89 7.15
C ILE A 322 -1.82 -8.50 6.82
N GLN A 323 -2.08 -7.51 7.68
CA GLN A 323 -1.56 -6.15 7.50
C GLN A 323 -0.02 -6.18 7.52
N ARG A 324 0.57 -6.92 8.47
CA ARG A 324 2.02 -7.14 8.57
C ARG A 324 2.55 -7.90 7.36
N THR A 325 1.89 -8.97 6.89
CA THR A 325 2.29 -9.69 5.67
C THR A 325 2.40 -8.75 4.48
N LEU A 326 1.39 -7.92 4.27
CA LEU A 326 1.36 -6.94 3.18
C LEU A 326 2.45 -5.87 3.36
N SER A 327 2.62 -5.34 4.57
CA SER A 327 3.74 -4.43 4.86
C SER A 327 5.07 -5.10 4.52
N ASN A 328 5.32 -6.33 4.94
CA ASN A 328 6.57 -7.05 4.62
C ASN A 328 6.76 -7.23 3.11
N LEU A 329 5.68 -7.35 2.34
CA LEU A 329 5.71 -7.41 0.87
C LEU A 329 5.82 -6.03 0.19
N GLY A 330 5.99 -4.94 0.94
CA GLY A 330 6.18 -3.60 0.39
C GLY A 330 4.89 -2.81 0.15
N PHE A 331 3.75 -3.26 0.68
CA PHE A 331 2.51 -2.47 0.63
C PHE A 331 2.51 -1.43 1.74
N VAL A 332 1.87 -0.30 1.48
CA VAL A 332 1.73 0.83 2.40
C VAL A 332 0.22 1.07 2.65
N PRO A 333 -0.22 1.32 3.90
CA PRO A 333 -1.57 1.81 4.17
C PRO A 333 -1.83 3.13 3.45
N VAL A 334 -2.87 3.18 2.62
CA VAL A 334 -3.24 4.34 1.80
C VAL A 334 -4.62 4.90 2.12
N ALA A 335 -5.49 4.12 2.76
CA ALA A 335 -6.75 4.62 3.31
C ALA A 335 -7.22 3.78 4.49
N TYR A 336 -8.00 4.41 5.38
CA TYR A 336 -8.69 3.73 6.46
C TYR A 336 -10.20 4.03 6.36
N CYS A 337 -11.01 2.99 6.17
CA CYS A 337 -12.44 3.12 5.94
C CYS A 337 -13.19 2.53 7.13
N PRO A 338 -13.71 3.36 8.07
CA PRO A 338 -14.42 2.86 9.22
C PRO A 338 -15.86 2.48 8.91
N SER A 339 -16.43 1.59 9.72
CA SER A 339 -17.83 1.15 9.61
C SER A 339 -18.20 0.68 8.19
N PHE A 340 -17.27 0.04 7.50
CA PHE A 340 -17.59 -0.63 6.26
C PHE A 340 -18.50 -1.82 6.55
N VAL A 341 -19.54 -2.03 5.73
CA VAL A 341 -20.61 -2.98 6.02
C VAL A 341 -20.26 -4.39 5.56
N PHE A 342 -20.52 -5.36 6.44
CA PHE A 342 -20.35 -6.78 6.13
C PHE A 342 -21.60 -7.54 6.59
N HIS A 343 -22.34 -8.10 5.63
CA HIS A 343 -23.38 -9.12 5.82
C HIS A 343 -24.28 -8.93 7.06
N GLU A 344 -25.28 -8.06 6.94
CA GLU A 344 -26.44 -7.83 7.81
C GLU A 344 -26.21 -7.52 9.32
N VAL A 345 -25.03 -7.75 9.92
CA VAL A 345 -24.87 -7.65 11.39
C VAL A 345 -23.72 -6.75 11.82
N GLU A 346 -22.51 -6.88 11.27
CA GLU A 346 -21.33 -6.18 11.77
C GLU A 346 -20.84 -5.07 10.82
N ARG A 347 -20.21 -4.05 11.40
CA ARG A 347 -19.57 -2.95 10.66
C ARG A 347 -18.10 -2.92 10.99
N LEU A 348 -17.29 -3.49 10.11
CA LEU A 348 -15.85 -3.59 10.32
C LEU A 348 -15.16 -2.40 9.68
N ASP A 349 -14.08 -1.97 10.31
CA ASP A 349 -13.13 -1.09 9.70
C ASP A 349 -12.21 -1.87 8.75
N THR A 350 -11.82 -1.20 7.67
CA THR A 350 -10.91 -1.76 6.68
C THR A 350 -9.76 -0.81 6.39
N ILE A 351 -8.64 -1.41 5.97
CA ILE A 351 -7.44 -0.70 5.57
C ILE A 351 -7.22 -1.00 4.10
N LYS A 352 -7.22 0.04 3.27
CA LYS A 352 -6.71 -0.09 1.89
C LYS A 352 -5.20 0.03 1.94
N MET A 353 -4.51 -0.95 1.40
CA MET A 353 -3.06 -0.95 1.24
C MET A 353 -2.70 -0.99 -0.24
N ALA A 354 -1.65 -0.27 -0.63
CA ALA A 354 -1.20 -0.24 -2.01
C ALA A 354 0.32 -0.39 -2.12
N LYS A 355 0.76 -0.96 -3.23
CA LYS A 355 2.15 -1.04 -3.65
C LYS A 355 2.28 -0.35 -5.01
N VAL A 356 3.22 0.59 -5.09
CA VAL A 356 3.55 1.31 -6.33
C VAL A 356 4.94 0.83 -6.75
N THR A 357 5.08 0.31 -7.96
CA THR A 357 6.34 -0.30 -8.42
C THR A 357 7.11 0.59 -9.39
N VAL A 358 6.55 1.76 -9.71
CA VAL A 358 7.19 2.85 -10.44
C VAL A 358 7.67 3.94 -9.47
N PRO A 359 8.61 4.81 -9.87
CA PRO A 359 9.04 5.94 -9.04
C PRO A 359 7.86 6.76 -8.54
N LEU A 360 7.87 7.10 -7.24
CA LEU A 360 6.83 7.90 -6.62
C LEU A 360 6.99 9.37 -7.02
N ARG A 361 5.96 9.95 -7.63
CA ARG A 361 5.85 11.34 -8.11
C ARG A 361 4.49 11.90 -7.70
N ILE A 362 4.37 12.23 -6.42
CA ILE A 362 3.10 12.68 -5.82
C ILE A 362 3.10 14.15 -5.41
N ASP A 363 4.24 14.84 -5.56
CA ASP A 363 4.43 16.25 -5.15
C ASP A 363 3.60 17.25 -5.98
N GLN A 364 3.13 16.83 -7.15
CA GLN A 364 2.29 17.64 -8.04
C GLN A 364 0.81 17.62 -7.63
N ALA A 365 0.44 16.89 -6.58
CA ALA A 365 -0.95 16.78 -6.14
C ALA A 365 -1.48 18.13 -5.65
N VAL A 366 -2.57 18.60 -6.27
CA VAL A 366 -3.30 19.80 -5.84
C VAL A 366 -4.35 19.39 -4.83
N LEU A 367 -4.12 19.77 -3.56
CA LEU A 367 -4.88 19.31 -2.40
C LEU A 367 -5.54 20.48 -1.64
N THR A 368 -6.69 20.21 -1.02
CA THR A 368 -7.25 21.03 0.06
C THR A 368 -6.41 20.89 1.34
N GLU A 369 -6.64 21.76 2.32
CA GLU A 369 -5.91 21.72 3.60
C GLU A 369 -6.20 20.41 4.35
N GLU A 370 -7.47 20.00 4.38
CA GLU A 370 -7.93 18.77 5.00
C GLU A 370 -7.32 17.53 4.32
N SER A 371 -7.27 17.52 2.99
CA SER A 371 -6.69 16.42 2.22
C SER A 371 -5.17 16.32 2.39
N ARG A 372 -4.48 17.46 2.62
CA ARG A 372 -3.03 17.51 2.82
C ARG A 372 -2.59 16.72 4.06
N ALA A 373 -3.35 16.77 5.15
CA ALA A 373 -3.00 16.03 6.36
C ALA A 373 -2.95 14.50 6.15
N ILE A 374 -3.89 13.96 5.39
CA ILE A 374 -3.90 12.53 5.01
C ILE A 374 -2.78 12.21 4.02
N PHE A 375 -2.55 13.09 3.04
CA PHE A 375 -1.47 12.95 2.06
C PHE A 375 -0.10 12.80 2.73
N GLU A 376 0.22 13.65 3.71
CA GLU A 376 1.54 13.61 4.39
C GLU A 376 1.78 12.29 5.11
N LEU A 377 0.74 11.71 5.72
CA LEU A 377 0.84 10.39 6.38
C LEU A 377 1.15 9.29 5.38
N VAL A 378 0.46 9.29 4.23
CA VAL A 378 0.68 8.30 3.17
C VAL A 378 2.05 8.51 2.51
N ARG A 379 2.43 9.75 2.19
CA ARG A 379 3.75 10.09 1.62
C ARG A 379 4.87 9.55 2.49
N ARG A 380 4.81 9.83 3.80
CA ARG A 380 5.79 9.34 4.78
C ARG A 380 5.87 7.80 4.78
N GLY A 381 4.74 7.11 4.75
CA GLY A 381 4.71 5.65 4.69
C GLY A 381 5.43 5.08 3.46
N PHE A 382 5.30 5.70 2.30
CA PHE A 382 6.05 5.29 1.10
C PHE A 382 7.54 5.61 1.17
N GLU A 383 7.92 6.74 1.77
CA GLU A 383 9.31 7.11 1.98
C GLU A 383 10.03 6.14 2.92
N GLU A 384 9.42 5.86 4.07
CA GLU A 384 9.91 4.87 5.04
C GLU A 384 10.04 3.49 4.39
N LYS A 385 9.05 3.09 3.57
CA LYS A 385 9.11 1.80 2.88
C LYS A 385 10.22 1.73 1.83
N ARG A 386 10.43 2.81 1.08
CA ARG A 386 11.52 2.88 0.08
C ARG A 386 12.89 2.75 0.74
N VAL A 387 13.08 3.43 1.87
CA VAL A 387 14.30 3.32 2.68
C VAL A 387 14.48 1.88 3.18
N GLY A 388 13.43 1.27 3.75
CA GLY A 388 13.48 -0.12 4.20
C GLY A 388 13.79 -1.13 3.09
N ILE A 389 13.25 -0.93 1.88
CA ILE A 389 13.58 -1.77 0.71
C ILE A 389 15.04 -1.61 0.32
N SER A 390 15.53 -0.37 0.25
CA SER A 390 16.95 -0.10 -0.04
C SER A 390 17.87 -0.78 0.97
N ILE A 391 17.53 -0.70 2.26
CA ILE A 391 18.27 -1.39 3.33
C ILE A 391 18.19 -2.91 3.14
N ASN A 392 17.01 -3.48 2.85
CA ASN A 392 16.86 -4.91 2.58
C ASN A 392 17.71 -5.38 1.39
N ASP A 393 17.73 -4.62 0.29
CA ASP A 393 18.52 -4.94 -0.89
C ASP A 393 20.02 -4.88 -0.59
N THR A 394 20.47 -3.85 0.14
CA THR A 394 21.86 -3.73 0.62
C THR A 394 22.24 -4.87 1.56
N THR A 395 21.42 -5.16 2.57
CA THR A 395 21.70 -6.22 3.56
C THR A 395 21.72 -7.60 2.92
N ARG A 396 20.92 -7.86 1.87
CA ARG A 396 20.91 -9.14 1.16
C ARG A 396 22.26 -9.52 0.56
N GLU A 397 23.03 -8.55 0.08
CA GLU A 397 24.33 -8.81 -0.55
C GLU A 397 25.48 -8.89 0.48
N MET A 398 25.25 -8.44 1.72
CA MET A 398 26.31 -8.36 2.72
C MET A 398 26.58 -9.70 3.40
N ALA A 399 27.87 -10.03 3.54
CA ALA A 399 28.33 -11.28 4.16
C ALA A 399 27.79 -11.48 5.58
N ILE A 400 27.58 -10.39 6.33
CA ILE A 400 27.10 -10.42 7.71
C ILE A 400 25.66 -10.94 7.85
N PHE A 401 24.81 -10.80 6.82
CA PHE A 401 23.41 -11.26 6.83
C PHE A 401 23.19 -12.53 6.01
N GLN A 402 24.25 -13.17 5.52
CA GLN A 402 24.15 -14.38 4.71
C GLN A 402 23.36 -15.50 5.40
N GLY A 403 22.36 -16.02 4.69
CA GLY A 403 21.47 -17.09 5.13
C GLY A 403 20.33 -16.66 6.05
N LEU A 404 20.07 -15.35 6.18
CA LEU A 404 18.80 -14.85 6.70
C LEU A 404 17.71 -14.88 5.61
N GLU A 405 16.49 -15.16 6.04
CA GLU A 405 15.30 -15.15 5.17
C GLU A 405 14.77 -13.72 4.98
N GLU A 406 13.96 -13.48 3.94
CA GLU A 406 13.45 -12.13 3.61
C GLU A 406 12.69 -11.46 4.78
N GLY A 407 11.94 -12.25 5.55
CA GLY A 407 11.24 -11.77 6.74
C GLY A 407 12.18 -11.39 7.88
N GLU A 408 13.33 -12.05 7.98
CA GLU A 408 14.38 -11.73 8.97
C GLU A 408 15.15 -10.47 8.57
N LEU A 409 15.51 -10.34 7.28
CA LEU A 409 16.12 -9.12 6.74
C LEU A 409 15.22 -7.90 6.95
N THR A 410 13.91 -8.05 6.71
CA THR A 410 12.94 -6.97 6.94
C THR A 410 12.90 -6.51 8.40
N LYS A 411 13.07 -7.42 9.35
CA LYS A 411 13.15 -7.09 10.78
C LYS A 411 14.40 -6.27 11.10
N ILE A 412 15.53 -6.56 10.44
CA ILE A 412 16.77 -5.79 10.56
C ILE A 412 16.63 -4.42 9.90
N ALA A 413 16.09 -4.35 8.68
CA ALA A 413 15.88 -3.08 7.99
C ALA A 413 14.99 -2.12 8.78
N GLY A 414 14.01 -2.65 9.53
CA GLY A 414 13.10 -1.87 10.36
C GLY A 414 13.76 -1.15 11.56
N ILE A 415 14.95 -1.57 11.98
CA ILE A 415 15.70 -0.96 13.10
C ILE A 415 16.94 -0.18 12.62
N CYS A 416 17.14 -0.10 11.31
CA CYS A 416 18.27 0.56 10.69
C CYS A 416 17.91 1.99 10.23
N GLN A 417 18.91 2.85 10.13
CA GLN A 417 18.76 4.22 9.60
C GLN A 417 19.74 4.49 8.48
N VAL A 418 19.34 5.27 7.47
CA VAL A 418 20.27 5.71 6.41
C VAL A 418 20.91 7.03 6.79
N GLN A 419 22.23 7.11 6.69
CA GLN A 419 23.03 8.31 6.93
C GLN A 419 23.91 8.60 5.73
N ALA A 420 24.11 9.87 5.41
CA ALA A 420 24.95 10.31 4.30
C ALA A 420 26.09 11.19 4.82
N TYR A 421 27.29 11.00 4.26
CA TYR A 421 28.48 11.76 4.60
C TYR A 421 29.16 12.27 3.33
N ALA A 422 29.69 13.49 3.39
CA ALA A 422 30.43 14.14 2.33
C ALA A 422 31.91 13.66 2.30
N PRO A 423 32.62 13.81 1.17
CA PRO A 423 34.04 13.53 1.09
C PRO A 423 34.85 14.27 2.18
N GLY A 424 35.71 13.53 2.87
CA GLY A 424 36.56 14.03 3.96
C GLY A 424 35.94 13.95 5.36
N GLU A 425 34.64 13.63 5.49
CA GLU A 425 34.01 13.48 6.79
C GLU A 425 34.45 12.19 7.50
N VAL A 426 34.65 12.29 8.82
CA VAL A 426 34.99 11.16 9.68
C VAL A 426 33.69 10.48 10.12
N VAL A 427 33.53 9.21 9.77
CA VAL A 427 32.32 8.42 10.08
C VAL A 427 32.43 7.77 11.46
N LEU A 428 33.62 7.26 11.78
CA LEU A 428 33.95 6.68 13.08
C LEU A 428 35.40 6.98 13.39
N ARG A 429 35.72 7.19 14.67
CA ARG A 429 37.06 7.54 15.14
C ARG A 429 37.57 6.51 16.12
N ALA A 430 38.82 6.10 15.93
CA ALA A 430 39.46 5.15 16.83
C ALA A 430 39.47 5.70 18.28
N GLY A 431 39.03 4.89 19.23
CA GLY A 431 38.93 5.24 20.64
C GLY A 431 37.66 5.97 21.05
N GLU A 432 36.79 6.38 20.12
CA GLU A 432 35.42 6.79 20.46
C GLU A 432 34.56 5.55 20.77
N THR A 433 33.64 5.70 21.71
CA THR A 433 32.68 4.66 22.06
C THR A 433 31.90 4.26 20.82
N GLY A 434 31.93 2.97 20.46
CA GLY A 434 31.28 2.50 19.25
C GLY A 434 29.88 1.97 19.53
N ASP A 435 28.88 2.84 19.44
CA ASP A 435 27.46 2.48 19.64
C ASP A 435 26.72 2.21 18.32
N VAL A 436 27.39 2.36 17.17
CA VAL A 436 26.79 2.21 15.84
C VAL A 436 27.64 1.32 14.93
N PHE A 437 26.98 0.32 14.36
CA PHE A 437 27.50 -0.49 13.27
C PHE A 437 27.10 0.12 11.93
N TYR A 438 28.05 0.25 11.00
CA TYR A 438 27.81 0.85 9.69
C TYR A 438 28.00 -0.15 8.57
N MET A 439 27.06 -0.13 7.63
CA MET A 439 27.06 -0.90 6.39
C MET A 439 27.15 0.07 5.22
N VAL A 440 28.07 -0.17 4.29
CA VAL A 440 28.30 0.74 3.17
C VAL A 440 27.31 0.42 2.06
N MET A 441 26.39 1.35 1.80
CA MET A 441 25.41 1.24 0.71
C MET A 441 26.02 1.76 -0.59
N GLU A 442 26.68 2.92 -0.55
CA GLU A 442 27.33 3.56 -1.70
C GLU A 442 28.59 4.32 -1.29
N GLY A 443 29.57 4.39 -2.19
CA GLY A 443 30.80 5.17 -2.04
C GLY A 443 32.00 4.38 -1.48
N GLU A 444 33.07 5.10 -1.16
CA GLU A 444 34.34 4.54 -0.65
C GLU A 444 34.80 5.29 0.61
N MET A 445 35.32 4.53 1.58
CA MET A 445 35.99 5.09 2.77
C MET A 445 37.41 4.54 2.94
N ALA A 446 38.30 5.37 3.47
CA ALA A 446 39.63 4.99 3.92
C ALA A 446 39.58 4.61 5.40
N VAL A 447 40.22 3.50 5.79
CA VAL A 447 40.32 3.07 7.17
C VAL A 447 41.75 3.23 7.66
N PHE A 448 41.93 4.01 8.72
CA PHE A 448 43.22 4.31 9.34
C PHE A 448 43.33 3.67 10.71
N ALA A 449 44.55 3.28 11.10
CA ALA A 449 44.85 2.80 12.43
C ALA A 449 44.62 3.89 13.50
N ARG A 450 44.75 3.51 14.77
CA ARG A 450 44.58 4.43 15.91
C ARG A 450 45.53 5.63 15.88
N ASP A 451 46.66 5.54 15.19
CA ASP A 451 47.59 6.65 14.99
C ASP A 451 47.07 7.73 14.02
N GLY A 452 45.94 7.47 13.34
CA GLY A 452 45.30 8.34 12.36
C GLY A 452 46.10 8.55 11.07
N ARG A 453 47.19 7.80 10.86
CA ARG A 453 48.13 7.97 9.74
C ARG A 453 48.32 6.70 8.94
N SER A 454 48.39 5.55 9.61
CA SER A 454 48.64 4.27 8.96
C SER A 454 47.37 3.76 8.27
N LEU A 455 47.38 3.69 6.94
CA LEU A 455 46.25 3.18 6.16
C LEU A 455 46.15 1.65 6.31
N LEU A 456 45.07 1.19 6.91
CA LEU A 456 44.78 -0.24 7.09
C LEU A 456 44.10 -0.84 5.84
N GLY A 457 43.30 -0.05 5.15
CA GLY A 457 42.59 -0.49 3.96
C GLY A 457 41.54 0.51 3.47
N GLN A 458 40.69 0.04 2.58
CA GLN A 458 39.54 0.75 2.05
C GLN A 458 38.31 -0.14 2.22
N VAL A 459 37.15 0.49 2.35
CA VAL A 459 35.86 -0.19 2.31
C VAL A 459 34.98 0.45 1.24
N HIS A 460 34.19 -0.39 0.59
CA HIS A 460 33.35 -0.04 -0.55
C HIS A 460 31.91 -0.52 -0.31
N ALA A 461 31.00 -0.21 -1.23
CA ALA A 461 29.63 -0.74 -1.18
C ALA A 461 29.62 -2.27 -0.98
N GLY A 462 28.83 -2.75 -0.02
CA GLY A 462 28.79 -4.16 0.40
C GLY A 462 29.69 -4.50 1.59
N ASP A 463 30.62 -3.63 1.95
CA ASP A 463 31.42 -3.77 3.17
C ASP A 463 30.71 -3.19 4.40
N PHE A 464 31.29 -3.43 5.57
CA PHE A 464 30.80 -2.91 6.85
C PHE A 464 31.95 -2.62 7.83
N LEU A 465 31.65 -1.80 8.83
CA LEU A 465 32.59 -1.31 9.84
C LEU A 465 31.92 -1.20 11.21
N GLY A 466 32.74 -1.23 12.26
CA GLY A 466 32.27 -1.12 13.65
C GLY A 466 31.80 -2.44 14.23
N GLU A 467 32.02 -3.56 13.54
CA GLU A 467 31.57 -4.90 13.95
C GLU A 467 32.19 -5.34 15.27
N ILE A 468 33.42 -4.92 15.58
CA ILE A 468 34.09 -5.24 16.85
C ILE A 468 33.37 -4.55 18.00
N SER A 469 33.05 -3.26 17.84
CA SER A 469 32.30 -2.50 18.84
C SER A 469 30.90 -3.07 19.06
N LEU A 470 30.23 -3.50 18.00
CA LEU A 470 28.92 -4.14 18.06
C LEU A 470 28.91 -5.44 18.89
N VAL A 471 30.00 -6.22 18.92
CA VAL A 471 30.03 -7.53 19.61
C VAL A 471 30.80 -7.55 20.93
N SER A 472 31.64 -6.55 21.19
CA SER A 472 32.56 -6.57 22.34
C SER A 472 32.39 -5.39 23.30
N ASP A 473 31.48 -4.46 23.02
CA ASP A 473 31.27 -3.23 23.80
C ASP A 473 32.57 -2.42 23.98
N GLN A 474 33.47 -2.52 22.99
CA GLN A 474 34.75 -1.80 22.96
C GLN A 474 34.68 -0.56 22.06
N PRO A 475 35.47 0.50 22.34
CA PRO A 475 35.64 1.62 21.42
C PRO A 475 36.05 1.19 20.02
N TYR A 476 35.78 2.01 19.02
CA TYR A 476 36.22 1.70 17.66
C TYR A 476 37.74 1.51 17.59
N THR A 477 38.19 0.49 16.87
CA THR A 477 39.60 0.11 16.76
C THR A 477 40.35 0.91 15.69
N ALA A 478 39.62 1.53 14.76
CA ALA A 478 40.14 2.26 13.61
C ALA A 478 39.33 3.54 13.37
N THR A 479 39.88 4.46 12.58
CA THR A 479 39.19 5.67 12.11
C THR A 479 38.79 5.48 10.66
N ALA A 480 37.53 5.70 10.29
CA ALA A 480 37.09 5.66 8.90
C ALA A 480 36.72 7.05 8.40
N VAL A 481 37.21 7.39 7.21
CA VAL A 481 37.01 8.70 6.58
C VAL A 481 36.44 8.51 5.18
N ALA A 482 35.37 9.22 4.87
CA ALA A 482 34.76 9.22 3.55
C ALA A 482 35.74 9.75 2.50
N LYS A 483 36.01 8.98 1.44
CA LYS A 483 36.80 9.44 0.30
C LYS A 483 35.93 10.05 -0.79
N THR A 484 34.72 9.51 -0.97
CA THR A 484 33.68 10.04 -1.85
C THR A 484 32.49 10.52 -1.01
N ALA A 485 31.41 10.98 -1.64
CA ALA A 485 30.13 10.98 -0.96
C ALA A 485 29.79 9.51 -0.63
N VAL A 486 29.39 9.24 0.61
CA VAL A 486 29.06 7.90 1.08
C VAL A 486 27.65 7.87 1.68
N THR A 487 26.93 6.80 1.40
CA THR A 487 25.64 6.50 2.02
C THR A 487 25.79 5.23 2.83
N LEU A 488 25.44 5.28 4.11
CA LEU A 488 25.61 4.20 5.06
C LEU A 488 24.27 3.80 5.66
N VAL A 489 24.11 2.52 5.93
CA VAL A 489 23.07 2.02 6.84
C VAL A 489 23.68 1.89 8.23
N ALA A 490 23.10 2.60 9.20
CA ALA A 490 23.48 2.62 10.59
C ALA A 490 22.55 1.71 11.41
N LEU A 491 23.13 0.83 12.22
CA LEU A 491 22.44 -0.03 13.17
C LEU A 491 23.02 0.22 14.56
N ARG A 492 22.19 0.66 15.51
CA ARG A 492 22.67 0.92 16.87
C ARG A 492 22.81 -0.38 17.66
N HIS A 493 23.75 -0.40 18.60
CA HIS A 493 23.97 -1.54 19.49
C HIS A 493 22.68 -1.94 20.24
N ASP A 494 22.02 -0.99 20.90
CA ASP A 494 20.81 -1.27 21.71
C ASP A 494 19.64 -1.81 20.88
N ASP A 495 19.50 -1.31 19.64
CA ASP A 495 18.48 -1.78 18.69
C ASP A 495 18.77 -3.22 18.25
N PHE A 496 20.04 -3.53 18.00
CA PHE A 496 20.49 -4.88 17.67
C PHE A 496 20.34 -5.85 18.85
N GLU A 497 20.69 -5.44 20.07
CA GLU A 497 20.51 -6.24 21.28
C GLU A 497 19.03 -6.56 21.52
N SER A 498 18.16 -5.56 21.37
CA SER A 498 16.71 -5.72 21.44
C SER A 498 16.19 -6.73 20.39
N LEU A 499 16.73 -6.66 19.16
CA LEU A 499 16.42 -7.62 18.10
C LEU A 499 16.89 -9.03 18.46
N ILE A 500 18.09 -9.21 19.01
CA ILE A 500 18.63 -10.52 19.43
C ILE A 500 17.74 -11.14 20.51
N ASN A 501 17.37 -10.35 21.52
CA ASN A 501 16.53 -10.80 22.63
C ASN A 501 15.16 -11.29 22.13
N ARG A 502 14.63 -10.62 21.11
CA ARG A 502 13.33 -10.95 20.53
C ARG A 502 13.39 -12.07 19.48
N TYR A 503 14.47 -12.14 18.70
CA TYR A 503 14.68 -13.11 17.63
C TYR A 503 16.07 -13.74 17.72
N PRO A 504 16.29 -14.68 18.67
CA PRO A 504 17.62 -15.24 18.93
C PRO A 504 18.28 -15.91 17.71
N ARG A 505 17.48 -16.49 16.81
CA ARG A 505 17.98 -17.10 15.56
C ARG A 505 18.66 -16.08 14.65
N ILE A 506 18.10 -14.88 14.52
CA ILE A 506 18.69 -13.78 13.73
C ILE A 506 20.04 -13.40 14.35
N GLY A 507 20.04 -13.16 15.67
CA GLY A 507 21.24 -12.83 16.43
C GLY A 507 22.36 -13.84 16.27
N MET A 508 22.06 -15.13 16.47
CA MET A 508 23.02 -16.22 16.29
C MET A 508 23.62 -16.27 14.89
N ARG A 509 22.82 -16.02 13.85
CA ARG A 509 23.30 -16.03 12.47
C ARG A 509 24.22 -14.86 12.18
N VAL A 510 23.82 -13.65 12.60
CA VAL A 510 24.60 -12.42 12.44
C VAL A 510 25.92 -12.51 13.21
N MET A 511 25.90 -12.90 14.50
CA MET A 511 27.12 -13.07 15.30
C MET A 511 28.09 -14.09 14.71
N ARG A 512 27.58 -15.22 14.20
CA ARG A 512 28.42 -16.22 13.51
C ARG A 512 29.11 -15.62 12.29
N ASN A 513 28.38 -14.84 11.49
CA ASN A 513 28.92 -14.24 10.27
C ASN A 513 29.94 -13.12 10.60
N ILE A 514 29.72 -12.34 11.67
CA ILE A 514 30.72 -11.40 12.20
C ILE A 514 32.00 -12.14 12.58
N ALA A 515 31.90 -13.22 13.36
CA ALA A 515 33.05 -13.99 13.80
C ALA A 515 33.88 -14.54 12.62
N ILE A 516 33.21 -15.03 11.56
CA ILE A 516 33.86 -15.46 10.31
C ILE A 516 34.59 -14.29 9.65
N SER A 517 33.92 -13.14 9.50
CA SER A 517 34.50 -11.96 8.84
C SER A 517 35.72 -11.40 9.59
N VAL A 518 35.63 -11.30 10.92
CA VAL A 518 36.77 -10.85 11.75
C VAL A 518 37.95 -11.82 11.62
N GLY A 519 37.70 -13.13 11.63
CA GLY A 519 38.73 -14.14 11.41
C GLY A 519 39.43 -14.01 10.05
N GLU A 520 38.66 -13.69 9.00
CA GLU A 520 39.20 -13.49 7.65
C GLU A 520 40.03 -12.20 7.54
N LYS A 521 39.57 -11.10 8.14
CA LYS A 521 40.33 -9.84 8.23
C LYS A 521 41.66 -10.03 8.98
N LEU A 522 41.66 -10.79 10.08
CA LEU A 522 42.87 -11.12 10.83
C LEU A 522 43.86 -11.93 9.99
N ARG A 523 43.39 -12.95 9.25
CA ARG A 523 44.24 -13.75 8.36
C ARG A 523 44.91 -12.89 7.28
N ILE A 524 44.18 -11.97 6.67
CA ILE A 524 44.71 -11.04 5.66
C ILE A 524 45.76 -10.10 6.26
N LEU A 525 45.53 -9.60 7.47
CA LEU A 525 46.51 -8.78 8.19
C LEU A 525 47.80 -9.58 8.46
N ASP A 526 47.70 -10.80 9.00
CA ASP A 526 48.86 -11.65 9.27
C ASP A 526 49.66 -11.96 7.99
N GLU A 527 49.00 -12.24 6.86
CA GLU A 527 49.66 -12.47 5.57
C GLU A 527 50.41 -11.23 5.07
N ARG A 528 49.84 -10.03 5.24
CA ARG A 528 50.51 -8.77 4.88
C ARG A 528 51.69 -8.46 5.80
N TYR A 529 51.56 -8.71 7.10
CA TYR A 529 52.67 -8.55 8.05
C TYR A 529 53.79 -9.57 7.80
N GLY A 530 53.46 -10.82 7.47
CA GLY A 530 54.43 -11.86 7.11
C GLY A 530 55.18 -11.56 5.81
N ALA A 531 54.49 -11.04 4.78
CA ALA A 531 55.12 -10.65 3.52
C ALA A 531 56.07 -9.45 3.68
N ALA A 532 55.72 -8.46 4.51
CA ALA A 532 56.55 -7.29 4.77
C ALA A 532 57.85 -7.59 5.55
N GLN A 533 57.92 -8.72 6.27
CA GLN A 533 59.15 -9.17 6.95
C GLN A 533 60.03 -10.09 6.09
N GLY A 534 59.54 -10.57 4.94
CA GLY A 534 60.27 -11.45 4.03
C GLY A 534 61.12 -10.74 2.97
N GLU A 535 61.02 -9.41 2.85
CA GLU A 535 61.78 -8.57 1.90
C GLU A 535 62.92 -7.77 2.57
N GLY A 536 63.28 -8.09 3.82
CA GLY A 536 64.32 -7.42 4.61
C GLY A 536 65.71 -8.03 4.49
#